data_AF-A0A0D2Q8M7-F1
#
_entry.id   AF-A0A0D2Q8M7-F1
#
_cell.length_a   1.000
_cell.length_b   1.000
_cell.length_c   1.000
_cell.angle_alpha   90.00
_cell.angle_beta   90.00
_cell.angle_gamma   90.00
#
_symmetry.space_group_name_H-M   'P 1'
#
loop_
_entity.id
_entity.type
_entity.pdbx_description
1 polymer ?
#
loop_
_entity_poly.entity_id
_entity_poly.type
_entity_poly.pdbx_seq_one_letter_code
_entity_poly.pdbx_strand_id
1 'polypeptide(L)'
;MLGRAFLLLATIGIFHAAYSTYEHLSYLKALERPEGPIPQEIILETLFSLFLGILGACLNTPDFKEITWSSEMRKHKIDEMDSRLGFASYVNRGKQILSNPYSKKSQ
;
A
#
# COMPACT_ATOMS: atom_id res chain seq x y z
N MET A 1 9.16 3.24 -2.86
CA MET A 1 10.37 2.71 -2.20
C MET A 1 10.71 3.49 -0.93
N LEU A 2 10.80 4.83 -1.01
CA LEU A 2 11.16 5.69 0.13
C LEU A 2 10.22 5.56 1.35
N GLY A 3 8.90 5.60 1.15
CA GLY A 3 7.94 5.45 2.26
C GLY A 3 8.08 4.11 3.01
N ARG A 4 8.35 3.02 2.29
CA ARG A 4 8.61 1.70 2.90
C ARG A 4 9.90 1.68 3.72
N ALA A 5 10.95 2.36 3.26
CA ALA A 5 12.19 2.49 4.02
C ALA A 5 11.97 3.27 5.33
N PHE A 6 11.20 4.35 5.28
CA PHE A 6 10.85 5.13 6.48
C PHE A 6 10.01 4.32 7.47
N LEU A 7 9.05 3.52 6.98
CA LEU A 7 8.27 2.62 7.82
C LEU A 7 9.14 1.53 8.48
N LEU A 8 10.10 0.95 7.75
CA LEU A 8 11.04 -0.02 8.33
C LEU A 8 11.91 0.61 9.41
N LEU A 9 12.50 1.79 9.13
CA LEU A 9 13.31 2.52 10.11
C LEU A 9 12.50 2.91 11.35
N ALA A 10 11.27 3.41 11.17
CA ALA A 10 10.36 3.75 12.25
C ALA A 10 9.98 2.52 13.09
N THR A 11 9.76 1.37 12.44
CA THR A 11 9.45 0.12 13.15
C THR A 11 10.62 -0.31 14.02
N ILE A 12 11.83 -0.34 13.47
CA ILE A 12 13.04 -0.68 14.22
C ILE A 12 13.27 0.31 15.37
N GLY A 13 13.13 1.61 15.11
CA GLY A 13 13.29 2.66 16.12
C GLY A 13 12.27 2.56 17.26
N ILE A 14 10.99 2.27 16.97
CA ILE A 14 9.97 2.03 18.00
C ILE A 14 10.32 0.79 18.83
N PHE A 15 10.74 -0.31 18.19
CA PHE A 15 11.14 -1.51 18.93
C PHE A 15 12.37 -1.26 19.81
N HIS A 16 13.34 -0.49 19.32
CA HIS A 16 14.51 -0.09 20.09
C HIS A 16 14.12 0.76 21.31
N ALA A 17 13.32 1.81 21.12
CA ALA A 17 12.83 2.67 22.20
C ALA A 17 11.96 1.89 23.22
N ALA A 18 11.14 0.94 22.75
CA ALA A 18 10.34 0.08 23.61
C ALA A 18 11.22 -0.84 24.47
N TYR A 19 12.26 -1.43 23.88
CA TYR A 19 13.24 -2.23 24.62
C TYR A 19 13.99 -1.40 25.66
N SER A 20 14.48 -0.21 25.28
CA SER A 20 15.14 0.73 26.20
C SER A 20 14.24 1.14 27.37
N THR A 21 12.95 1.39 27.09
CA THR A 21 11.96 1.69 28.14
C THR A 21 11.75 0.49 29.07
N TYR A 22 11.65 -0.71 28.51
CA TYR A 22 11.48 -1.94 29.28
C TYR A 22 12.69 -2.21 30.19
N GLU A 23 13.91 -2.04 29.68
CA GLU A 23 15.15 -2.21 30.44
C GLU A 23 15.22 -1.18 31.58
N HIS A 24 14.98 0.11 31.28
CA HIS A 24 14.98 1.18 32.29
C HIS A 24 13.97 0.92 33.42
N LEU A 25 12.75 0.53 33.07
CA LEU A 25 11.72 0.21 34.07
C LEU A 25 12.05 -1.06 34.86
N SER A 26 12.67 -2.05 34.24
CA SER A 26 13.10 -3.28 34.92
C SER A 26 14.23 -2.98 35.90
N TYR A 27 15.16 -2.10 35.54
CA TYR A 27 16.23 -1.61 36.40
C TYR A 27 15.69 -0.82 37.61
N LEU A 28 14.74 0.10 37.38
CA LEU A 28 14.09 0.85 38.46
C LEU A 28 13.34 -0.05 39.45
N LYS A 29 12.69 -1.10 38.95
CA LYS A 29 12.04 -2.13 39.80
C LYS A 29 13.05 -2.89 40.64
N ALA A 30 14.20 -3.26 40.08
CA ALA A 30 15.26 -3.95 40.82
C ALA A 30 15.88 -3.08 41.93
N LEU A 31 15.84 -1.75 41.78
CA LEU A 31 16.29 -0.78 42.78
C LEU A 31 15.21 -0.41 43.81
N GLU A 32 14.04 -1.06 43.78
CA GLU A 32 12.89 -0.74 44.65
C GLU A 32 12.41 0.72 44.51
N ARG A 33 12.65 1.35 43.35
CA ARG A 33 12.24 2.75 43.05
C ARG A 33 11.42 2.83 41.76
N PRO A 34 10.17 2.36 41.77
CA PRO A 34 9.36 2.24 40.55
C PRO A 34 8.93 3.58 39.94
N GLU A 35 8.95 4.68 40.71
CA GLU A 35 8.42 6.00 40.33
C GLU A 35 9.45 6.89 39.60
N GLY A 36 10.55 6.33 39.10
CA GLY A 36 11.61 7.11 38.44
C GLY A 36 11.15 7.68 37.08
N PRO A 37 11.53 8.93 36.73
CA PRO A 37 11.22 9.48 35.41
C PRO A 37 11.93 8.70 34.30
N ILE A 38 11.32 8.66 33.13
CA ILE A 38 11.94 8.11 31.91
C ILE A 38 12.95 9.13 31.37
N PRO A 39 14.17 8.70 30.96
CA PRO A 39 15.15 9.57 30.34
C PRO A 39 14.59 10.29 29.11
N GLN A 40 14.95 11.56 28.95
CA GLN A 40 14.50 12.37 27.81
C GLN A 40 14.95 11.80 26.45
N GLU A 41 16.10 11.13 26.41
CA GLU A 41 16.61 10.48 25.20
C GLU A 41 15.64 9.43 24.65
N ILE A 42 15.09 8.57 25.52
CA ILE A 42 14.11 7.55 25.12
C ILE A 42 12.83 8.23 24.60
N ILE A 43 12.39 9.30 25.25
CA ILE A 43 11.21 10.06 24.81
C ILE A 43 11.42 10.64 23.41
N LEU A 44 12.57 11.28 23.18
CA LEU A 44 12.93 11.85 21.88
C LEU A 44 13.06 10.79 20.80
N GLU A 45 13.69 9.65 21.10
CA GLU A 45 13.82 8.52 20.18
C GLU A 45 12.44 7.96 19.79
N THR A 46 11.53 7.84 20.76
CA THR A 46 10.17 7.35 20.51
C THR A 46 9.38 8.33 19.65
N LEU A 47 9.45 9.63 19.95
CA LEU A 47 8.78 10.69 19.17
C LEU A 47 9.35 10.79 17.75
N PHE A 48 10.67 10.69 17.59
CA PHE A 48 11.32 10.70 16.29
C PHE A 48 10.91 9.49 15.46
N SER A 49 10.88 8.30 16.06
CA SER A 49 10.44 7.07 15.39
C SER A 49 8.96 7.13 14.98
N LEU A 50 8.10 7.70 15.84
CA LEU A 50 6.69 7.98 15.51
C LEU A 50 6.56 8.93 14.32
N PHE A 51 7.31 10.03 14.32
CA PHE A 51 7.30 11.01 13.24
C PHE A 51 7.73 10.40 11.90
N LEU A 52 8.81 9.60 11.90
CA LEU A 52 9.22 8.84 10.72
C LEU A 52 8.15 7.87 10.24
N GLY A 53 7.43 7.22 11.17
CA GLY A 53 6.33 6.32 10.85
C GLY A 53 5.17 7.04 10.14
N ILE A 54 4.78 8.22 10.65
CA ILE A 54 3.75 9.06 10.03
C ILE A 54 4.19 9.48 8.62
N LEU A 55 5.42 9.99 8.46
CA LEU A 55 5.94 10.37 7.15
C LEU A 55 6.00 9.18 6.19
N GLY A 56 6.47 8.02 6.66
CA GLY A 56 6.53 6.79 5.88
C GLY A 56 5.15 6.33 5.40
N ALA A 57 4.14 6.44 6.25
CA ALA A 57 2.76 6.11 5.92
C ALA A 57 2.18 7.06 4.85
N CYS A 58 2.36 8.37 5.03
CA CYS A 58 1.93 9.38 4.07
C CYS A 58 2.56 9.14 2.68
N LEU A 59 3.88 8.90 2.63
CA LEU A 59 4.61 8.68 1.38
C LEU A 59 4.32 7.33 0.71
N ASN A 60 3.72 6.38 1.43
CA ASN A 60 3.36 5.07 0.89
C ASN A 60 1.92 5.00 0.36
N THR A 61 1.15 6.09 0.49
CA THR A 61 -0.22 6.16 0.02
C THR A 61 -0.23 6.33 -1.51
N PRO A 62 -1.13 5.66 -2.26
CA PRO A 62 -1.28 5.89 -3.69
C PRO A 62 -1.77 7.30 -3.98
N ASP A 63 -1.49 7.79 -5.19
CA ASP A 63 -1.96 9.10 -5.62
C ASP A 63 -3.49 9.18 -5.60
N PHE A 64 -4.00 10.37 -5.28
CA PHE A 64 -5.43 10.62 -5.30
C PHE A 64 -5.97 10.50 -6.73
N LYS A 65 -7.06 9.74 -6.89
CA LYS A 65 -7.77 9.63 -8.17
C LYS A 65 -8.67 10.85 -8.36
N GLU A 66 -8.66 11.41 -9.57
CA GLU A 66 -9.59 12.49 -9.92
C GLU A 66 -11.05 11.99 -9.96
N ILE A 67 -11.96 12.78 -9.38
CA ILE A 67 -13.38 12.40 -9.23
C ILE A 67 -14.24 12.73 -10.45
N THR A 68 -13.74 13.54 -11.38
CA THR A 68 -14.55 14.07 -12.49
C THR A 68 -14.79 12.99 -13.54
N TRP A 69 -16.06 12.77 -13.90
CA TRP A 69 -16.44 11.84 -14.97
C TRP A 69 -15.73 12.12 -16.30
N SER A 70 -15.58 13.40 -16.66
CA SER A 70 -14.86 13.80 -17.88
C SER A 70 -13.40 13.36 -17.87
N SER A 71 -12.74 13.32 -16.70
CA SER A 71 -11.35 12.87 -16.59
C SER A 71 -11.23 11.36 -16.73
N GLU A 72 -12.17 10.62 -16.16
CA GLU A 72 -12.20 9.17 -16.34
C GLU A 72 -12.52 8.80 -17.80
N MET A 73 -13.48 9.49 -18.43
CA MET A 73 -13.84 9.26 -19.83
C MET A 73 -12.73 9.57 -20.83
N ARG A 74 -11.80 10.47 -20.50
CA ARG A 74 -10.61 10.71 -21.35
C ARG A 74 -9.68 9.49 -21.46
N LYS A 75 -9.74 8.55 -20.53
CA LYS A 75 -8.89 7.34 -20.53
C LYS A 75 -9.46 6.23 -21.41
N HIS A 76 -10.75 6.31 -21.75
CA HIS A 76 -11.45 5.28 -22.51
C HIS A 76 -11.58 5.65 -24.00
N LYS A 77 -11.50 4.64 -24.87
CA LYS A 77 -11.71 4.82 -26.31
C LYS A 77 -13.18 4.67 -26.68
N ILE A 78 -13.56 5.29 -27.80
CA ILE A 78 -14.92 5.16 -28.34
C ILE A 78 -15.28 3.70 -28.61
N ASP A 79 -14.35 2.91 -29.12
CA ASP A 79 -14.57 1.48 -29.43
C ASP A 79 -14.86 0.64 -28.17
N GLU A 80 -14.26 0.99 -27.02
CA GLU A 80 -14.54 0.30 -25.76
C GLU A 80 -15.97 0.57 -25.30
N MET A 81 -16.43 1.82 -25.41
CA MET A 81 -17.80 2.21 -25.05
C MET A 81 -18.83 1.69 -26.04
N ASP A 82 -18.48 1.64 -27.33
CA ASP A 82 -19.36 1.19 -28.41
C ASP A 82 -19.43 -0.34 -28.55
N SER A 83 -18.49 -1.07 -27.94
CA SER A 83 -18.51 -2.54 -27.92
C SER A 83 -19.80 -3.14 -27.35
N ARG A 84 -20.51 -2.38 -26.50
CA ARG A 84 -21.86 -2.67 -25.95
C ARG A 84 -22.07 -4.17 -25.70
N LEU A 85 -21.17 -4.78 -24.90
CA LEU A 85 -21.10 -6.24 -24.74
C LEU A 85 -22.42 -6.92 -24.35
N GLY A 86 -23.29 -6.22 -23.61
CA GLY A 86 -24.63 -6.71 -23.28
C GLY A 86 -25.55 -6.93 -24.49
N PHE A 87 -25.21 -6.38 -25.65
CA PHE A 87 -25.88 -6.54 -26.94
C PHE A 87 -24.98 -7.18 -28.00
N ALA A 88 -23.89 -7.83 -27.59
CA ALA A 88 -22.95 -8.45 -28.53
C ALA A 88 -23.66 -9.53 -29.35
N SER A 89 -23.57 -9.41 -30.68
CA SER A 89 -24.07 -10.43 -31.62
C SER A 89 -22.93 -11.33 -32.09
N TYR A 90 -23.15 -12.64 -31.98
CA TYR A 90 -22.24 -13.66 -32.51
C TYR A 90 -22.45 -13.93 -34.01
N VAL A 91 -23.42 -13.27 -34.64
CA VAL A 91 -23.67 -13.34 -36.09
C VAL A 91 -22.85 -12.24 -36.76
N ASN A 92 -21.56 -12.49 -36.91
CA ASN A 92 -20.63 -11.59 -37.61
C ASN A 92 -19.73 -12.37 -38.57
N ARG A 93 -19.07 -11.64 -39.48
CA ARG A 93 -18.18 -12.22 -40.50
C ARG A 93 -16.90 -12.83 -39.90
N GLY A 94 -16.58 -12.50 -38.65
CA GLY A 94 -15.43 -13.06 -37.92
C GLY A 94 -15.47 -14.57 -37.84
N LYS A 95 -16.66 -15.19 -37.76
CA LYS A 95 -16.80 -16.65 -37.78
C LYS A 95 -16.22 -17.32 -39.03
N GLN A 96 -16.36 -16.70 -40.20
CA GLN A 96 -15.87 -17.26 -41.46
C GLN A 96 -14.40 -16.91 -41.73
N ILE A 97 -13.98 -15.73 -41.25
CA ILE A 97 -12.62 -15.22 -41.43
C ILE A 97 -11.63 -15.90 -40.46
N LEU A 98 -12.06 -16.17 -39.22
CA LEU A 98 -11.23 -16.76 -38.16
C LEU A 98 -11.39 -18.28 -38.05
N SER A 99 -12.39 -18.89 -38.70
CA SER A 99 -12.49 -20.35 -38.73
C SER A 99 -11.39 -20.94 -39.60
N ASN A 100 -10.34 -21.48 -38.98
CA ASN A 100 -9.32 -22.25 -39.69
C ASN A 100 -9.94 -23.54 -40.26
N PRO A 101 -9.97 -23.72 -41.59
CA PRO A 101 -10.56 -24.91 -42.21
C PRO A 101 -9.83 -26.22 -41.86
N TYR A 102 -8.58 -26.15 -41.37
CA TYR A 102 -7.78 -27.34 -41.03
C TYR A 102 -7.95 -27.87 -39.59
N SER A 103 -8.65 -27.15 -38.71
CA SER A 103 -8.78 -27.55 -37.28
C SER A 103 -9.85 -28.62 -37.01
N LYS A 104 -10.60 -29.09 -38.02
CA LYS A 104 -11.75 -30.00 -37.84
C LYS A 104 -11.44 -31.50 -38.00
N LYS A 105 -10.18 -31.92 -38.17
CA LYS A 105 -9.77 -33.34 -38.24
C LYS A 105 -9.03 -33.76 -36.95
N SER A 106 -9.77 -34.04 -35.87
CA SER A 106 -9.26 -34.72 -34.67
C SER A 106 -10.43 -35.10 -33.74
N GLN A 107 -11.42 -35.80 -34.28
CA GLN A 107 -12.39 -36.58 -33.50
C GLN A 107 -12.58 -37.92 -34.19
#